data_AF-A0A936Y908-F1
#
_entry.id   AF-A0A936Y908-F1
#
_cell.length_a   1.000
_cell.length_b   1.000
_cell.length_c   1.000
_cell.angle_alpha   90.00
_cell.angle_beta   90.00
_cell.angle_gamma   90.00
#
_symmetry.space_group_name_H-M   'P 1'
#
loop_
_entity.id
_entity.type
_entity.pdbx_description
1 polymer ?
#
loop_
_entity_poly.entity_id
_entity_poly.type
_entity_poly.pdbx_seq_one_letter_code
_entity_poly.pdbx_strand_id
1 'polypeptide(L)'
;MRILIDLQGAQCDSRFRGIGRYSLSLALAMARNANGHEIWLALSAAFPQSILDLRHAFSDLIPQERIRVFSIPQPTAEVDPANAWRARAAEIIRKNLSKASARCDSYPKFV
;
A
#
# COMPACT_ATOMS: atom_id res chain seq x y z
N MET A 1 5.92 4.76 16.81
CA MET A 1 5.09 3.61 16.38
C MET A 1 5.14 3.47 14.87
N ARG A 2 4.80 2.30 14.31
CA ARG A 2 4.69 2.09 12.86
C ARG A 2 3.25 2.22 12.39
N ILE A 3 3.01 2.94 11.30
CA ILE A 3 1.70 3.12 10.68
C ILE A 3 1.80 2.69 9.22
N LEU A 4 1.07 1.65 8.84
CA LEU A 4 0.94 1.22 7.44
C LEU A 4 -0.34 1.81 6.86
N ILE A 5 -0.22 2.55 5.76
CA ILE A 5 -1.34 3.10 5.00
C ILE A 5 -1.50 2.27 3.72
N ASP A 6 -2.63 1.59 3.58
CA ASP A 6 -3.03 1.01 2.29
C ASP A 6 -3.57 2.13 1.40
N LEU A 7 -2.89 2.37 0.29
CA LEU A 7 -3.18 3.49 -0.60
C LEU A 7 -3.87 3.07 -1.90
N GLN A 8 -4.47 1.88 -1.94
CA GLN A 8 -5.18 1.38 -3.13
C GLN A 8 -6.26 2.36 -3.63
N GLY A 9 -6.93 3.09 -2.73
CA GLY A 9 -7.92 4.11 -3.10
C GLY A 9 -7.38 5.27 -3.95
N ALA A 10 -6.06 5.54 -3.87
CA ALA A 10 -5.37 6.53 -4.70
C ALA A 10 -4.74 5.92 -5.97
N GLN A 11 -4.88 4.60 -6.19
CA GLN A 11 -4.31 3.91 -7.35
C GLN A 11 -5.34 3.58 -8.44
N CYS A 12 -6.58 3.28 -8.05
CA CYS A 12 -7.66 2.92 -8.98
C CYS A 12 -8.25 4.15 -9.69
N ASP A 13 -9.28 3.97 -10.51
CA ASP A 13 -9.95 5.05 -11.25
C ASP A 13 -10.43 6.22 -10.36
N SER A 14 -10.62 5.96 -9.06
CA SER A 14 -10.92 6.98 -8.05
C SER A 14 -9.79 7.97 -7.82
N ARG A 15 -8.56 7.73 -8.31
CA ARG A 15 -7.41 8.64 -8.21
C ARG A 15 -7.67 10.03 -8.79
N PHE A 16 -8.55 10.10 -9.80
CA PHE A 16 -8.97 11.35 -10.44
C PHE A 16 -10.26 11.94 -9.83
N ARG A 17 -10.88 11.23 -8.87
CA ARG A 17 -12.13 11.63 -8.20
C ARG A 17 -11.87 12.06 -6.76
N GLY A 18 -12.93 12.40 -6.04
CA GLY A 18 -12.84 12.91 -4.66
C GLY A 18 -12.12 11.93 -3.72
N ILE A 19 -12.49 10.65 -3.75
CA ILE A 19 -11.95 9.64 -2.82
C ILE A 19 -10.45 9.47 -2.98
N GLY A 20 -9.94 9.25 -4.20
CA GLY A 20 -8.52 9.02 -4.40
C GLY A 20 -7.65 10.26 -4.15
N ARG A 21 -8.12 11.45 -4.55
CA ARG A 21 -7.43 12.72 -4.22
C ARG A 21 -7.38 12.98 -2.73
N TYR A 22 -8.48 12.70 -2.03
CA TYR A 22 -8.54 12.81 -0.57
C TYR A 22 -7.59 11.82 0.11
N SER A 23 -7.61 10.54 -0.28
CA SER A 23 -6.72 9.52 0.26
C SER A 23 -5.25 9.89 0.10
N LEU A 24 -4.84 10.37 -1.08
CA LEU A 24 -3.48 10.83 -1.32
C LEU A 24 -3.13 12.04 -0.44
N SER A 25 -3.99 13.05 -0.40
CA SER A 25 -3.77 14.28 0.38
C SER A 25 -3.65 13.99 1.87
N LEU A 26 -4.50 13.10 2.39
CA LEU A 26 -4.47 12.68 3.78
C LEU A 26 -3.17 11.93 4.09
N ALA A 27 -2.77 10.97 3.26
CA ALA A 27 -1.54 10.22 3.46
C ALA A 27 -0.29 11.12 3.41
N LEU A 28 -0.24 12.09 2.49
CA LEU A 28 0.82 13.10 2.44
C LEU A 28 0.85 13.96 3.71
N ALA A 29 -0.31 14.41 4.19
CA ALA A 29 -0.40 15.19 5.43
C ALA A 29 0.06 14.37 6.64
N MET A 30 -0.31 13.09 6.72
CA MET A 30 0.17 12.19 7.78
C MET A 30 1.69 11.99 7.72
N ALA A 31 2.26 11.82 6.53
CA ALA A 31 3.71 11.67 6.35
C ALA A 31 4.48 12.94 6.76
N ARG A 32 3.99 14.13 6.39
CA ARG A 32 4.57 15.42 6.81
C ARG A 32 4.53 15.62 8.32
N ASN A 33 3.47 15.15 8.98
CA ASN A 33 3.23 15.34 10.40
C ASN A 33 3.52 14.07 11.21
N ALA A 34 4.43 13.22 10.72
CA ALA A 34 4.67 11.91 11.29
C ALA A 34 5.21 11.94 12.72
N ASN A 35 5.81 13.04 13.20
CA ASN A 35 6.20 13.29 14.60
C ASN A 35 6.76 12.07 15.37
N GLY A 36 7.76 11.38 14.81
CA GLY A 36 8.39 10.19 15.41
C GLY A 36 7.70 8.86 15.12
N HIS A 37 6.60 8.86 14.35
CA HIS A 37 6.00 7.68 13.76
C HIS A 37 6.71 7.29 12.46
N GLU A 38 6.87 5.99 12.23
CA GLU A 38 7.33 5.47 10.95
C GLU A 38 6.14 5.21 10.03
N ILE A 39 6.01 6.02 8.98
CA ILE A 39 4.98 5.82 7.96
C ILE A 39 5.46 4.83 6.90
N TRP A 40 4.62 3.86 6.60
CA TRP A 40 4.78 2.87 5.55
C TRP A 40 3.60 2.96 4.58
N LEU A 41 3.85 2.71 3.30
CA LEU A 41 2.80 2.63 2.28
C LEU A 41 2.70 1.22 1.70
N ALA A 42 1.48 0.73 1.55
CA ALA A 42 1.16 -0.46 0.80
C ALA A 42 0.50 -0.07 -0.53
N LEU A 43 1.13 -0.46 -1.63
CA LEU A 43 0.65 -0.25 -3.00
C LEU A 43 0.35 -1.59 -3.66
N SER A 44 -0.78 -1.67 -4.36
CA SER A 44 -1.14 -2.85 -5.13
C SER A 44 -0.46 -2.86 -6.50
N ALA A 45 0.14 -3.98 -6.88
CA ALA A 45 0.70 -4.24 -8.21
C ALA A 45 -0.38 -4.29 -9.30
N ALA A 46 -1.66 -4.39 -8.93
CA ALA A 46 -2.79 -4.36 -9.86
C ALA A 46 -2.93 -3.04 -10.63
N PHE A 47 -2.28 -1.97 -10.15
CA PHE A 47 -2.34 -0.62 -10.73
C PHE A 47 -0.93 -0.10 -11.05
N PRO A 48 -0.17 -0.75 -11.94
CA PRO A 48 1.25 -0.48 -12.13
C PRO A 48 1.53 0.97 -12.55
N GLN A 49 0.64 1.56 -13.35
CA GLN A 49 0.74 2.95 -13.82
C GLN A 49 0.73 3.99 -12.70
N SER A 50 0.20 3.67 -11.52
CA SER A 50 0.15 4.60 -10.37
C SER A 50 1.40 4.54 -9.48
N ILE A 51 2.20 3.48 -9.59
CA ILE A 51 3.25 3.18 -8.61
C ILE A 51 4.35 4.23 -8.65
N LEU A 52 4.80 4.61 -9.85
CA LEU A 52 5.89 5.58 -10.00
C LEU A 52 5.47 6.96 -9.50
N ASP A 53 4.28 7.42 -9.88
CA ASP A 53 3.73 8.71 -9.45
C ASP A 53 3.62 8.79 -7.92
N LEU A 54 3.14 7.72 -7.29
CA LEU A 54 3.04 7.65 -5.83
C LEU A 54 4.43 7.57 -5.17
N ARG A 55 5.39 6.83 -5.72
CA ARG A 55 6.76 6.84 -5.18
C ARG A 55 7.39 8.23 -5.23
N HIS A 56 7.17 8.95 -6.33
CA HIS A 56 7.63 10.32 -6.50
C HIS A 56 6.93 11.29 -5.54
N ALA A 57 5.60 11.21 -5.40
CA ALA A 57 4.83 12.07 -4.50
C ALA A 57 5.29 12.02 -3.03
N PHE A 58 5.90 10.90 -2.63
CA PHE A 58 6.37 10.68 -1.27
C PHE A 58 7.90 10.69 -1.11
N SER A 59 8.69 10.98 -2.17
CA SER A 59 10.16 10.85 -2.18
C SER A 59 10.85 11.59 -1.04
N ASP A 60 10.33 12.77 -0.70
CA ASP A 60 10.94 13.66 0.29
C ASP A 60 10.32 13.48 1.69
N LEU A 61 9.34 12.57 1.82
CA LEU A 61 8.57 12.37 3.04
C LEU A 61 8.81 11.00 3.67
N ILE A 62 9.01 9.96 2.86
CA ILE A 62 9.26 8.60 3.35
C ILE A 62 10.37 7.93 2.52
N PRO A 63 11.25 7.13 3.16
CA PRO A 63 12.22 6.31 2.44
C PRO A 63 11.52 5.34 1.47
N GLN A 64 12.11 5.13 0.28
CA GLN A 64 11.51 4.30 -0.76
C GLN A 64 11.35 2.82 -0.35
N GLU A 65 12.15 2.36 0.60
CA GLU A 65 12.11 1.03 1.19
C GLU A 65 10.85 0.82 2.05
N ARG A 66 10.23 1.91 2.51
CA ARG A 66 8.97 1.88 3.27
C ARG A 66 7.72 1.93 2.39
N ILE A 67 7.89 2.03 1.07
CA ILE A 67 6.83 1.89 0.08
C ILE A 67 6.88 0.48 -0.48
N ARG A 68 5.97 -0.39 -0.03
CA ARG A 68 5.91 -1.79 -0.42
C ARG A 68 4.83 -2.00 -1.48
N VAL A 69 5.23 -2.68 -2.55
CA VAL A 69 4.31 -3.13 -3.60
C VAL A 69 4.00 -4.60 -3.36
N PHE A 70 2.74 -4.99 -3.41
CA PHE A 70 2.32 -6.38 -3.26
C PHE A 70 1.43 -6.82 -4.42
N SER A 71 1.53 -8.09 -4.78
CA SER A 71 0.69 -8.73 -5.79
C SER A 71 -0.32 -9.66 -5.13
N ILE A 72 -1.49 -9.82 -5.75
CA ILE A 72 -2.57 -10.70 -5.31
C ILE A 72 -3.10 -11.49 -6.49
N PRO A 73 -3.70 -12.68 -6.28
CA PRO A 73 -4.45 -13.37 -7.32
C PRO A 73 -5.57 -12.48 -7.87
N GLN A 74 -5.80 -12.51 -9.17
CA GLN A 74 -6.85 -11.73 -9.86
C GLN A 74 -7.59 -12.61 -10.88
N PRO A 75 -8.83 -12.24 -11.28
CA PRO A 75 -9.70 -11.19 -10.70
C PRO A 75 -10.20 -11.51 -9.28
N THR A 76 -10.61 -10.49 -8.53
CA THR A 76 -11.09 -10.59 -7.13
C THR A 76 -12.50 -10.04 -6.92
N ALA A 77 -13.26 -9.76 -7.99
CA ALA A 77 -14.62 -9.24 -7.86
C ALA A 77 -15.53 -10.34 -7.32
N GLU A 78 -15.98 -10.19 -6.07
CA GLU A 78 -16.78 -11.21 -5.36
C GLU A 78 -18.22 -11.34 -5.88
N VAL A 79 -18.65 -10.44 -6.77
CA VAL A 79 -19.91 -10.59 -7.53
C VAL A 79 -19.91 -11.85 -8.40
N ASP A 80 -18.73 -12.32 -8.81
CA ASP A 80 -18.55 -13.58 -9.51
C ASP A 80 -18.07 -14.66 -8.52
N PRO A 81 -18.90 -15.69 -8.23
CA PRO A 81 -18.57 -16.75 -7.28
C PRO A 81 -17.27 -17.51 -7.62
N ALA A 82 -16.86 -17.56 -8.89
CA ALA A 82 -15.61 -18.20 -9.29
C ALA A 82 -14.36 -17.49 -8.70
N ASN A 83 -14.52 -16.23 -8.26
CA ASN A 83 -13.45 -15.43 -7.68
C ASN A 83 -13.36 -15.55 -6.15
N ALA A 84 -14.31 -16.23 -5.49
CA ALA A 84 -14.39 -16.27 -4.02
C ALA A 84 -13.06 -16.71 -3.38
N TRP A 85 -12.43 -17.76 -3.90
CA TRP A 85 -11.13 -18.23 -3.37
C TRP A 85 -10.00 -17.22 -3.62
N ARG A 86 -9.99 -16.54 -4.77
CA ARG A 86 -8.99 -15.50 -5.10
C ARG A 86 -9.12 -14.28 -4.20
N ALA A 87 -10.36 -13.85 -3.93
CA ALA A 87 -10.64 -12.76 -2.99
C ALA A 87 -10.12 -13.10 -1.58
N ARG A 88 -10.42 -14.30 -1.09
CA ARG A 88 -9.96 -14.75 0.24
C ARG A 88 -8.44 -14.90 0.32
N ALA A 89 -7.80 -15.43 -0.73
CA ALA A 89 -6.35 -15.47 -0.82
C ALA A 89 -5.73 -14.06 -0.82
N ALA A 90 -6.31 -13.13 -1.59
CA ALA A 90 -5.87 -11.74 -1.64
C ALA A 90 -5.97 -11.03 -0.29
N GLU A 91 -7.03 -11.27 0.49
CA GLU A 91 -7.15 -10.76 1.85
C GLU A 91 -6.03 -11.24 2.76
N ILE A 92 -5.69 -12.53 2.72
CA ILE A 92 -4.63 -13.12 3.55
C ILE A 92 -3.29 -12.47 3.21
N ILE A 93 -2.99 -12.30 1.91
CA ILE A 93 -1.77 -11.64 1.44
C ILE A 93 -1.71 -10.20 1.95
N ARG A 94 -2.79 -9.41 1.76
CA ARG A 94 -2.86 -8.01 2.23
C ARG A 94 -2.69 -7.93 3.75
N LYS A 95 -3.32 -8.82 4.53
CA LYS A 95 -3.18 -8.90 5.99
C LYS A 95 -1.76 -9.27 6.43
N ASN A 96 -1.03 -10.06 5.65
CA ASN A 96 0.35 -10.43 5.99
C ASN A 96 1.34 -9.30 5.70
N LEU A 97 1.06 -8.43 4.72
CA LEU A 97 1.87 -7.24 4.45
C LEU A 97 1.98 -6.33 5.68
N SER A 98 0.86 -6.10 6.40
CA SER A 98 0.87 -5.28 7.63
C SER A 98 1.70 -5.89 8.76
N LYS A 99 1.76 -7.22 8.84
CA LYS A 99 2.63 -7.92 9.80
C LYS A 99 4.10 -7.91 9.40
N ALA A 100 4.42 -7.79 8.11
CA ALA A 100 5.79 -7.72 7.63
C ALA A 100 6.41 -6.34 7.91
N SER A 101 5.66 -5.25 7.72
CA SER A 101 6.10 -3.90 8.10
C SER A 101 6.40 -3.77 9.60
N ALA A 102 5.81 -4.64 10.44
CA ALA A 102 6.09 -4.66 11.88
C ALA A 102 7.43 -5.34 12.24
N ARG A 103 8.03 -6.16 11.37
CA ARG A 103 9.11 -7.12 11.72
C ARG A 103 10.50 -6.83 11.14
N CYS A 104 10.70 -5.78 10.35
CA CYS A 104 11.93 -5.59 9.56
C CYS A 104 13.24 -5.24 10.30
N ASP A 105 13.30 -5.24 11.63
CA ASP A 105 14.56 -4.98 12.35
C ASP A 105 15.43 -6.22 12.63
N SER A 106 15.02 -7.42 12.21
CA SER A 106 15.66 -8.67 12.70
C SER A 106 16.00 -9.74 11.66
N TYR A 107 16.07 -9.42 10.37
CA TYR A 107 16.70 -10.35 9.41
C TYR A 107 18.14 -9.91 9.11
N PRO A 108 19.16 -10.74 9.40
CA PRO A 108 20.52 -10.45 8.94
C PRO A 108 20.50 -10.42 7.42
N LYS A 109 21.11 -9.37 6.85
CA LYS A 109 21.48 -9.38 5.44
C LYS A 109 22.44 -10.56 5.26
N PHE A 110 21.95 -11.67 4.73
CA PHE A 110 22.83 -12.72 4.23
C PHE A 110 23.58 -12.10 3.04
N VAL A 111 24.86 -11.83 3.26
CA VAL A 111 25.87 -11.55 2.23
C VAL A 111 26.36 -12.89 1.70
#